data_AF-A0A1S6JGN4-F1
#
_entry.id   AF-A0A1S6JGN4-F1
#
_cell.length_a   1.000
_cell.length_b   1.000
_cell.length_c   1.000
_cell.angle_alpha   90.00
_cell.angle_beta   90.00
_cell.angle_gamma   90.00
#
_symmetry.space_group_name_H-M   'P 1'
#
loop_
_entity.id
_entity.type
_entity.pdbx_description
1 polymer ?
#
loop_
_entity_poly.entity_id
_entity_poly.type
_entity_poly.pdbx_seq_one_letter_code
_entity_poly.pdbx_strand_id
1 'polypeptide(L)'
;MTGPEHYREAERLLQGLMTERGNVYVEEGNEQVIGIAQAHATLALAAATALGTPDRSVPVREAVHGWAEWQRAAGVSIPEEDDE
;
A
#
# COMPACT_ATOMS: atom_id res chain seq x y z
N MET A 1 6.51 -9.33 4.12
CA MET A 1 5.69 -8.27 3.52
C MET A 1 6.01 -6.96 4.22
N THR A 2 6.41 -5.93 3.48
CA THR A 2 6.54 -4.55 3.95
C THR A 2 5.18 -3.85 3.92
N GLY A 3 5.06 -2.65 4.50
CA GLY A 3 3.83 -1.84 4.42
C GLY A 3 3.35 -1.63 2.96
N PRO A 4 4.20 -1.16 2.05
CA PRO A 4 3.89 -1.06 0.62
C PRO A 4 3.47 -2.39 -0.04
N GLU A 5 4.06 -3.53 0.36
CA GLU A 5 3.67 -4.85 -0.15
C GLU A 5 2.29 -5.27 0.37
N HIS A 6 1.96 -4.98 1.63
CA HIS A 6 0.62 -5.20 2.16
C HIS A 6 -0.43 -4.37 1.43
N TYR A 7 -0.12 -3.11 1.10
CA TYR A 7 -1.01 -2.25 0.32
C TYR A 7 -1.34 -2.86 -1.05
N ARG A 8 -0.32 -3.25 -1.83
CA ARG A 8 -0.51 -3.86 -3.16
C ARG A 8 -1.26 -5.18 -3.11
N GLU A 9 -1.03 -5.99 -2.08
CA GLU A 9 -1.73 -7.26 -1.94
C GLU A 9 -3.21 -7.06 -1.63
N ALA A 10 -3.57 -6.04 -0.82
CA ALA A 10 -4.97 -5.68 -0.59
C ALA A 10 -5.65 -5.27 -1.90
N GLU A 11 -4.99 -4.44 -2.73
CA GLU A 11 -5.50 -4.06 -4.05
C GLU A 11 -5.63 -5.27 -4.97
N ARG A 12 -4.62 -6.14 -5.05
CA ARG A 12 -4.64 -7.36 -5.88
C ARG A 12 -5.81 -8.27 -5.52
N LEU A 13 -6.06 -8.47 -4.23
CA LEU A 13 -7.17 -9.29 -3.73
C LEU A 13 -8.52 -8.69 -4.11
N LEU A 14 -8.70 -7.37 -3.92
CA LEU A 14 -9.94 -6.68 -4.30
C LEU A 14 -10.15 -6.67 -5.82
N GLN A 15 -9.10 -6.45 -6.61
CA GLN A 15 -9.14 -6.47 -8.07
C GLN A 15 -9.61 -7.85 -8.59
N GLY A 16 -9.20 -8.93 -7.92
CA GLY A 16 -9.67 -10.29 -8.23
C GLY A 16 -11.17 -10.50 -8.03
N LEU A 17 -11.84 -9.63 -7.25
CA LEU A 17 -13.29 -9.64 -7.04
C LEU A 17 -14.04 -8.64 -7.91
N MET A 18 -13.35 -7.84 -8.72
CA MET A 18 -13.98 -6.80 -9.54
C MET A 18 -14.30 -7.31 -10.95
N THR A 19 -15.48 -6.92 -11.44
CA THR A 19 -15.85 -7.02 -12.85
C THR A 19 -15.03 -6.05 -13.70
N GLU A 20 -15.00 -6.25 -15.01
CA GLU A 20 -14.38 -5.31 -15.97
C GLU A 20 -14.92 -3.88 -15.88
N ARG A 21 -16.14 -3.71 -15.33
CA ARG A 21 -16.79 -2.42 -15.13
C ARG A 21 -16.52 -1.81 -13.75
N GLY A 22 -15.69 -2.45 -12.91
CA GLY A 22 -15.32 -1.97 -11.59
C GLY A 22 -16.33 -2.28 -10.47
N ASN A 23 -17.39 -3.04 -10.73
CA ASN A 23 -18.30 -3.51 -9.68
C ASN A 23 -17.73 -4.76 -9.00
N VAL A 24 -18.02 -4.95 -7.71
CA VAL A 24 -17.67 -6.18 -6.99
C VAL A 24 -18.62 -7.31 -7.42
N TYR A 25 -18.06 -8.47 -7.78
CA TYR A 25 -18.83 -9.71 -7.97
C TYR A 25 -19.31 -10.22 -6.61
N VAL A 26 -20.55 -10.67 -6.51
CA VAL A 26 -21.12 -11.17 -5.24
C VAL A 26 -21.26 -12.68 -5.35
N GLU A 27 -20.37 -13.39 -4.66
CA GLU A 27 -20.36 -14.84 -4.53
C GLU A 27 -20.05 -15.22 -3.09
N GLU A 28 -20.54 -16.40 -2.68
CA GLU A 28 -20.20 -16.99 -1.38
C GLU A 28 -18.68 -17.23 -1.31
N GLY A 29 -18.01 -16.74 -0.26
CA GLY A 29 -16.55 -16.80 -0.16
C GLY A 29 -15.85 -15.45 -0.34
N ASN A 30 -16.54 -14.45 -0.89
CA ASN A 30 -15.95 -13.12 -1.11
C ASN A 30 -15.74 -12.36 0.19
N GLU A 31 -16.54 -12.61 1.22
CA GLU A 31 -16.39 -12.01 2.55
C GLU A 31 -15.05 -12.36 3.21
N GLN A 32 -14.53 -13.58 3.01
CA GLN A 32 -13.23 -14.00 3.52
C GLN A 32 -12.12 -13.27 2.77
N VAL A 33 -12.21 -13.17 1.44
CA VAL A 33 -11.21 -12.43 0.64
C VAL A 33 -11.21 -10.95 0.99
N ILE A 34 -12.39 -10.34 1.17
CA ILE A 34 -12.53 -8.95 1.65
C ILE A 34 -11.90 -8.80 3.03
N GLY A 35 -12.17 -9.72 3.97
CA GLY A 35 -11.59 -9.69 5.31
C GLY A 35 -10.05 -9.79 5.30
N ILE A 36 -9.49 -10.63 4.43
CA ILE A 36 -8.03 -10.72 4.24
C ILE A 36 -7.49 -9.42 3.63
N ALA A 37 -8.12 -8.88 2.58
CA ALA A 37 -7.72 -7.61 1.98
C ALA A 37 -7.74 -6.47 3.01
N GLN A 38 -8.76 -6.43 3.87
CA GLN A 38 -8.87 -5.46 4.97
C GLN A 38 -7.74 -5.62 6.01
N ALA A 39 -7.35 -6.85 6.35
CA ALA A 39 -6.22 -7.09 7.25
C ALA A 39 -4.90 -6.56 6.65
N HIS A 40 -4.67 -6.80 5.37
CA HIS A 40 -3.52 -6.25 4.64
C HIS A 40 -3.55 -4.71 4.60
N ALA A 41 -4.68 -4.10 4.28
CA ALA A 41 -4.83 -2.64 4.28
C ALA A 41 -4.57 -2.04 5.68
N THR A 42 -4.98 -2.73 6.74
CA THR A 42 -4.73 -2.30 8.13
C THR A 42 -3.25 -2.39 8.50
N LEU A 43 -2.56 -3.47 8.13
CA LEU A 43 -1.11 -3.62 8.33
C LEU A 43 -0.33 -2.57 7.53
N ALA A 44 -0.77 -2.28 6.30
CA ALA A 44 -0.22 -1.21 5.49
C ALA A 44 -0.37 0.16 6.19
N LEU A 45 -1.57 0.47 6.68
CA LEU A 45 -1.82 1.70 7.45
C LEU A 45 -0.92 1.80 8.68
N ALA A 46 -0.80 0.73 9.48
CA ALA A 46 0.07 0.70 10.65
C ALA A 46 1.56 0.94 10.29
N ALA A 47 2.02 0.40 9.17
CA ALA A 47 3.39 0.62 8.70
C ALA A 47 3.61 2.07 8.20
N ALA A 48 2.61 2.67 7.52
CA ALA A 48 2.69 4.06 7.09
C ALA A 48 2.72 5.03 8.27
N THR A 49 1.93 4.79 9.31
CA THR A 49 1.92 5.63 10.53
C THR A 49 3.20 5.46 11.35
N ALA A 50 3.79 4.27 11.39
CA ALA A 50 5.10 4.05 11.98
C ALA A 50 6.21 4.84 11.25
N LEU A 51 6.18 4.90 9.92
CA LEU A 51 7.14 5.70 9.14
C LEU A 51 7.00 7.22 9.39
N GLY A 52 5.76 7.70 9.57
CA GLY A 52 5.47 9.11 9.86
C GLY A 52 5.85 9.58 11.26
N THR A 53 6.33 8.69 12.13
CA THR A 53 6.81 9.00 13.48
C THR A 53 8.34 9.01 13.44
N PRO A 54 9.01 10.14 13.12
CA PRO A 54 10.46 10.17 13.02
C PRO A 54 11.06 9.91 14.39
N ASP A 55 11.54 8.69 14.61
CA ASP A 55 12.59 8.48 15.59
C ASP A 55 13.82 9.25 15.09
N ARG A 56 14.27 10.23 15.89
CA ARG A 56 15.45 11.06 15.58
C ARG A 56 16.73 10.22 15.46
N SER A 57 16.68 8.94 15.82
CA SER A 57 17.77 7.98 15.64
C SER A 57 17.89 7.43 14.21
N VAL A 58 16.86 7.55 13.37
CA VAL A 58 16.88 6.99 12.01
C VAL A 58 17.61 7.93 11.05
N PRO A 59 18.63 7.47 10.30
CA PRO A 59 19.28 8.27 9.28
C PRO A 59 18.29 8.80 8.24
N VAL A 60 18.41 10.08 7.87
CA VAL A 60 17.53 10.76 6.89
C VAL A 60 17.36 9.96 5.59
N ARG A 61 18.44 9.33 5.12
CA ARG A 61 18.43 8.52 3.90
C ARG A 61 17.49 7.32 3.99
N GLU A 62 17.41 6.65 5.14
CA GLU A 62 16.49 5.52 5.34
C GLU A 62 15.03 5.99 5.37
N ALA A 63 14.76 7.14 6.00
CA ALA A 63 13.43 7.75 6.00
C ALA A 63 12.96 8.14 4.58
N VAL A 64 13.87 8.69 3.76
CA VAL A 64 13.58 9.05 2.35
C VAL A 64 13.31 7.79 1.50
N HIS A 65 14.12 6.74 1.65
CA HIS A 65 13.90 5.49 0.93
C HIS A 65 12.55 4.84 1.29
N GLY A 66 12.18 4.83 2.58
CA GLY A 66 10.88 4.33 3.02
C GLY A 66 9.71 5.09 2.38
N TRP A 67 9.81 6.42 2.29
CA TRP A 67 8.78 7.24 1.65
C TRP A 67 8.67 7.02 0.14
N ALA A 68 9.80 6.86 -0.56
CA ALA A 68 9.80 6.57 -1.99
C ALA A 68 9.11 5.23 -2.32
N GLU A 69 9.26 4.21 -1.48
CA GLU A 69 8.58 2.92 -1.68
C GLU A 69 7.06 3.04 -1.52
N TRP A 70 6.59 3.84 -0.56
CA TRP A 70 5.17 4.16 -0.41
C TRP A 70 4.60 4.92 -1.60
N GLN A 71 5.31 5.93 -2.10
CA GLN A 71 4.90 6.68 -3.30
C GLN A 71 4.75 5.75 -4.51
N ARG A 72 5.72 4.85 -4.74
CA ARG A 72 5.63 3.85 -5.81
C ARG A 72 4.48 2.87 -5.61
N ALA A 73 4.16 2.49 -4.37
CA ALA A 73 3.05 1.57 -4.11
C ALA A 73 1.69 2.23 -4.34
N ALA A 74 1.54 3.49 -3.95
CA ALA A 74 0.34 4.29 -4.20
C ALA A 74 0.23 4.80 -5.66
N GLY A 75 1.19 4.49 -6.54
CA GLY A 75 1.21 4.96 -7.92
C GLY A 75 1.43 6.46 -8.08
N VAL A 76 1.99 7.13 -7.07
CA VAL A 76 2.33 8.56 -7.14
C VAL A 76 3.55 8.74 -8.04
N SER A 77 3.39 9.46 -9.14
CA SER A 77 4.50 9.90 -9.99
C SER A 77 5.37 10.85 -9.19
N ILE A 78 6.60 10.44 -8.89
CA ILE A 78 7.62 11.35 -8.36
C ILE A 78 8.13 12.12 -9.60
N PRO A 79 7.99 13.46 -9.66
CA PRO A 79 8.60 14.21 -10.74
C PRO A 79 10.10 13.89 -10.75
N GLU A 80 10.63 13.52 -11.91
CA GLU A 80 12.08 13.43 -12.09
C GLU A 80 12.65 14.81 -11.73
N GLU A 81 13.60 14.86 -10.80
CA GLU A 81 14.34 16.09 -10.54
C GLU A 81 14.99 16.48 -11.87
N ASP A 82 14.58 17.62 -12.44
CA ASP A 82 15.29 18.23 -13.55
C ASP A 82 16.73 18.47 -13.07
N ASP A 83 17.68 17.68 -13.60
CA ASP A 83 19.11 17.89 -13.39
C ASP A 83 19.49 19.25 -14.01
N GLU A 84 19.46 20.32 -13.20
CA GLU A 84 20.06 21.64 -13.51
C GLU A 84 21.55 21.71 -13.14
#